data_AF-A0A0A9D9X6-F1
#
_entry.id   AF-A0A0A9D9X6-F1
#
_cell.length_a   1.000
_cell.length_b   1.000
_cell.length_c   1.000
_cell.angle_alpha   90.00
_cell.angle_beta   90.00
_cell.angle_gamma   90.00
#
_symmetry.space_group_name_H-M   'P 1'
#
loop_
_entity.id
_entity.type
_entity.pdbx_description
1 polymer ?
#
loop_
_entity_poly.entity_id
_entity_poly.type
_entity_poly.pdbx_seq_one_letter_code
_entity_poly.pdbx_strand_id
1 'polypeptide(L)'
;MAYLSGVKLSFALYSAAMVKSALAITTITGICLLQNNSVCQEQRGTANGISTTAMLFFKSIAPIGAGALFSLAQKRQDATFLPGDQVVFVMLNLVALLGLVFTFEPFLVLPTAQDQSH
;
A
#
# COMPACT_ATOMS: atom_id res chain seq x y z
N MET A 1 27.26 -0.18 -2.09
CA MET A 1 27.04 -1.64 -1.95
C MET A 1 26.60 -1.96 -0.54
N ALA A 2 25.44 -2.58 -0.35
CA ALA A 2 24.97 -3.02 0.97
C ALA A 2 25.77 -4.26 1.42
N TYR A 3 26.44 -4.18 2.57
CA TYR A 3 27.40 -5.16 3.09
C TYR A 3 26.77 -6.38 3.80
N LEU A 4 25.57 -6.79 3.40
CA LEU A 4 24.84 -7.91 4.01
C LEU A 4 24.60 -8.99 2.96
N SER A 5 25.31 -10.11 3.09
CA SER A 5 25.23 -11.28 2.20
C SER A 5 24.84 -12.52 3.00
N GLY A 6 24.07 -13.42 2.40
CA GLY A 6 23.69 -14.72 2.97
C GLY A 6 22.67 -14.64 4.12
N VAL A 7 22.88 -15.44 5.17
CA VAL A 7 21.93 -15.67 6.28
C VAL A 7 21.48 -14.37 6.98
N LYS A 8 22.38 -13.39 7.13
CA LYS A 8 22.06 -12.10 7.75
C LYS A 8 21.07 -11.27 6.91
N LEU A 9 21.22 -11.30 5.58
CA LEU A 9 20.29 -10.64 4.68
C LEU A 9 18.93 -11.34 4.73
N SER A 10 18.91 -12.66 4.65
CA SER A 10 17.67 -13.44 4.76
C SER A 10 16.95 -13.16 6.08
N PHE A 11 17.67 -13.15 7.21
CA PHE A 11 17.10 -12.85 8.51
C PHE A 11 16.50 -11.43 8.57
N ALA A 12 17.22 -10.43 8.07
CA ALA A 12 16.74 -9.05 8.00
C ALA A 12 15.51 -8.90 7.08
N LEU A 13 15.47 -9.63 5.95
CA LEU A 13 14.34 -9.65 5.04
C LEU A 13 13.12 -10.32 5.68
N TYR A 14 13.31 -11.44 6.39
CA TYR A 14 12.22 -12.12 7.10
C TYR A 14 11.66 -11.27 8.24
N SER A 15 12.52 -10.62 9.03
CA SER A 15 12.06 -9.73 10.10
C SER A 15 11.32 -8.52 9.53
N ALA A 16 11.84 -7.90 8.47
CA ALA A 16 11.16 -6.81 7.77
C ALA A 16 9.81 -7.25 7.18
N ALA A 17 9.75 -8.45 6.58
CA ALA A 17 8.51 -9.01 6.05
C ALA A 17 7.47 -9.29 7.15
N MET A 18 7.90 -9.77 8.31
CA MET A 18 7.05 -9.96 9.49
C MET A 18 6.51 -8.63 10.01
N VAL A 19 7.36 -7.61 10.17
CA VAL A 19 6.94 -6.26 10.60
C VAL A 19 5.97 -5.64 9.60
N LYS A 20 6.24 -5.75 8.30
CA LYS A 20 5.33 -5.30 7.24
C LYS A 20 3.97 -5.99 7.34
N SER A 21 3.96 -7.30 7.57
CA SER A 21 2.73 -8.08 7.71
C SER A 21 1.93 -7.69 8.95
N ALA A 22 2.59 -7.52 10.09
CA ALA A 22 1.96 -7.09 11.33
C ALA A 22 1.31 -5.70 11.17
N LEU A 23 2.05 -4.73 10.63
CA LEU A 23 1.53 -3.38 10.36
C LEU A 23 0.34 -3.41 9.38
N ALA A 24 0.40 -4.23 8.34
CA ALA A 24 -0.69 -4.37 7.39
C ALA A 24 -1.96 -4.92 8.07
N ILE A 25 -1.84 -5.97 8.90
CA ILE A 25 -2.97 -6.55 9.64
C ILE A 25 -3.55 -5.54 10.63
N THR A 26 -2.70 -4.82 11.38
CA THR A 26 -3.13 -3.77 12.32
C THR A 26 -3.89 -2.66 11.59
N THR A 27 -3.38 -2.21 10.44
CA THR A 27 -4.02 -1.14 9.65
C THR A 27 -5.40 -1.58 9.14
N ILE A 28 -5.50 -2.78 8.56
CA ILE A 28 -6.78 -3.33 8.09
C ILE A 28 -7.77 -3.44 9.25
N THR A 29 -7.31 -3.94 10.40
CA THR A 29 -8.15 -4.10 11.60
C THR A 29 -8.63 -2.74 12.12
N GLY A 30 -7.74 -1.74 12.19
CA GLY A 30 -8.09 -0.38 12.60
C GLY A 30 -9.12 0.27 11.68
N ILE A 31 -8.96 0.11 10.36
CA ILE A 31 -9.92 0.60 9.37
C ILE A 31 -11.28 -0.08 9.54
N CYS A 32 -11.32 -1.40 9.72
CA CYS A 32 -12.58 -2.13 9.97
C CYS A 32 -13.28 -1.64 11.24
N LEU A 33 -12.52 -1.34 12.31
CA LEU A 33 -13.08 -0.77 13.54
C LEU A 33 -13.63 0.64 13.34
N LEU A 34 -12.89 1.51 12.65
CA LEU A 34 -13.35 2.87 12.34
C LEU A 34 -14.60 2.85 11.44
N GLN A 35 -14.63 1.98 10.44
CA GLN A 35 -15.79 1.78 9.59
C GLN A 35 -16.99 1.34 10.42
N ASN A 36 -16.84 0.31 11.26
CA ASN A 36 -17.91 -0.16 12.13
C ASN A 36 -18.43 0.93 13.09
N ASN A 37 -17.58 1.81 13.60
CA ASN A 37 -18.00 2.90 14.49
C ASN A 37 -18.65 4.08 13.76
N SER A 38 -18.34 4.28 12.47
CA SER A 38 -18.83 5.42 11.69
C SER A 38 -20.19 5.18 11.00
N VAL A 39 -20.74 3.97 11.10
CA VAL A 39 -22.05 3.62 10.51
C VAL A 39 -23.01 3.03 11.54
N CYS A 40 -24.29 3.38 11.39
CA CYS A 40 -25.40 2.77 12.12
C CYS A 40 -25.40 1.24 11.93
N GLN A 41 -25.73 0.51 13.00
CA GLN A 41 -25.66 -0.95 13.08
C GLN A 41 -26.33 -1.67 11.88
N GLU A 42 -27.46 -1.16 11.42
CA GLU A 42 -28.21 -1.64 10.25
C GLU A 42 -27.40 -1.62 8.94
N GLN A 43 -26.54 -0.63 8.76
CA GLN A 43 -25.82 -0.38 7.51
C GLN A 43 -24.37 -0.88 7.52
N ARG A 44 -23.90 -1.47 8.63
CA ARG A 44 -22.53 -1.99 8.76
C ARG A 44 -22.20 -3.06 7.72
N GLY A 45 -23.16 -3.93 7.40
CA GLY A 45 -22.99 -4.97 6.38
C GLY A 45 -22.74 -4.37 4.99
N THR A 46 -23.52 -3.37 4.61
CA THR A 46 -23.39 -2.67 3.32
C THR A 46 -22.11 -1.84 3.26
N ALA A 47 -21.79 -1.11 4.33
CA ALA A 47 -20.58 -0.29 4.40
C ALA A 47 -19.29 -1.14 4.34
N ASN A 48 -19.23 -2.23 5.09
CA ASN A 48 -18.11 -3.17 5.05
C ASN A 48 -18.01 -3.86 3.68
N GLY A 49 -19.15 -4.17 3.05
CA GLY A 49 -19.22 -4.68 1.69
C GLY A 49 -18.59 -3.71 0.68
N ILE A 50 -19.02 -2.44 0.66
CA ILE A 50 -18.49 -1.40 -0.25
C ILE A 50 -16.99 -1.19 -0.03
N SER A 51 -16.57 -1.07 1.23
CA SER A 51 -15.16 -0.95 1.62
C SER A 51 -14.31 -2.11 1.08
N THR A 52 -14.79 -3.35 1.29
CA THR A 52 -14.10 -4.56 0.83
C THR A 52 -14.05 -4.63 -0.69
N THR A 53 -15.13 -4.27 -1.39
CA THR A 53 -15.17 -4.22 -2.85
C THR A 53 -14.16 -3.21 -3.39
N ALA A 54 -14.10 -2.00 -2.83
CA ALA A 54 -13.13 -0.98 -3.23
C ALA A 54 -11.69 -1.47 -2.97
N MET A 55 -11.43 -2.05 -1.79
CA MET A 55 -10.12 -2.62 -1.44
C MET A 55 -9.69 -3.72 -2.43
N LEU A 56 -10.58 -4.67 -2.75
CA LEU A 56 -10.29 -5.76 -3.67
C LEU A 56 -10.07 -5.28 -5.10
N PHE A 57 -10.77 -4.24 -5.54
CA PHE A 57 -10.56 -3.61 -6.83
C PHE A 57 -9.14 -3.02 -6.96
N PHE A 58 -8.68 -2.26 -5.96
CA PHE A 58 -7.31 -1.75 -5.98
C PHE A 58 -6.26 -2.87 -5.85
N LYS A 59 -6.55 -3.91 -5.05
CA LYS A 59 -5.67 -5.08 -4.91
C LYS A 59 -5.59 -5.94 -6.17
N SER A 60 -6.61 -5.98 -7.02
CA SER A 60 -6.58 -6.75 -8.27
C SER A 60 -5.83 -6.03 -9.40
N ILE A 61 -5.84 -4.69 -9.39
CA ILE A 61 -5.10 -3.88 -10.36
C ILE A 61 -3.59 -3.92 -10.08
N ALA A 62 -3.18 -4.02 -8.81
CA ALA A 62 -1.77 -3.99 -8.44
C ALA A 62 -0.90 -5.08 -9.12
N PRO A 63 -1.29 -6.37 -9.16
CA PRO A 63 -0.57 -7.40 -9.92
C PRO A 63 -0.50 -7.13 -11.43
N ILE A 64 -1.57 -6.58 -12.01
CA ILE A 64 -1.64 -6.26 -13.45
C ILE A 64 -0.66 -5.12 -13.76
N GLY A 65 -0.68 -4.06 -12.96
CA GLY A 65 0.25 -2.93 -13.08
C GLY A 65 1.70 -3.36 -12.89
N ALA A 66 1.98 -4.18 -11.87
CA ALA A 66 3.31 -4.72 -11.63
C ALA A 66 3.80 -5.60 -12.79
N GLY A 67 2.94 -6.47 -13.34
CA GLY A 67 3.26 -7.30 -14.50
C GLY A 67 3.53 -6.50 -15.77
N ALA A 68 2.74 -5.47 -16.05
CA ALA A 68 2.95 -4.59 -17.19
C ALA A 68 4.27 -3.80 -17.07
N LEU A 69 4.56 -3.25 -15.88
CA LEU A 69 5.83 -2.58 -15.60
C LEU A 69 7.02 -3.52 -15.74
N PHE A 70 6.90 -4.75 -15.26
CA PHE A 70 7.95 -5.76 -15.37
C PHE A 70 8.18 -6.20 -16.83
N SER A 71 7.11 -6.35 -17.61
CA SER A 71 7.20 -6.64 -19.05
C SER A 71 7.85 -5.49 -19.82
N LEU A 72 7.54 -4.23 -19.45
CA LEU A 72 8.18 -3.04 -20.02
C LEU A 72 9.67 -2.98 -19.67
N ALA A 73 10.03 -3.29 -18.43
CA ALA A 73 11.42 -3.38 -17.98
C ALA A 73 12.19 -4.43 -18.79
N GLN A 74 11.65 -5.65 -18.95
CA GLN A 74 12.28 -6.68 -19.78
C GLN A 74 12.44 -6.26 -21.24
N LYS A 75 11.47 -5.55 -21.82
CA LYS A 75 11.54 -5.07 -23.22
C LYS A 75 12.57 -3.96 -23.43
N ARG A 76 12.99 -3.25 -22.38
CA ARG A 76 13.88 -2.08 -22.43
C ARG A 76 15.30 -2.36 -21.93
N GLN A 77 15.73 -3.62 -21.90
CA GLN A 77 17.08 -3.96 -21.42
C GLN A 77 18.19 -3.29 -22.27
N ASP A 78 17.96 -3.10 -23.57
CA ASP A 78 18.95 -2.57 -24.51
C ASP A 78 18.88 -1.03 -24.72
N ALA A 79 18.09 -0.32 -23.92
CA ALA A 79 17.90 1.13 -24.08
C ALA A 79 19.00 1.94 -23.38
N THR A 80 19.52 2.98 -24.04
CA THR A 80 20.58 3.87 -23.49
C THR A 80 20.10 4.77 -22.34
N PHE A 81 18.79 5.00 -22.23
CA PHE A 81 18.18 5.82 -21.17
C PHE A 81 17.11 5.02 -20.42
N LEU A 82 17.29 4.86 -19.10
CA LEU A 82 16.48 4.01 -18.20
C LEU A 82 16.37 2.54 -18.65
N PRO A 83 17.48 1.79 -18.67
CA PRO A 83 17.49 0.36 -19.00
C PRO A 83 16.83 -0.49 -17.92
N GLY A 84 16.00 -1.43 -18.36
CA GLY A 84 15.58 -2.57 -17.56
C GLY A 84 15.01 -2.22 -16.18
N ASP A 85 15.69 -2.72 -15.15
CA ASP A 85 15.34 -2.59 -13.72
C ASP A 85 15.21 -1.12 -13.27
N GLN A 86 15.93 -0.20 -13.91
CA GLN A 86 15.91 1.22 -13.54
C GLN A 86 14.52 1.85 -13.76
N VAL A 87 13.75 1.34 -14.73
CA VAL A 87 12.34 1.73 -14.94
C VAL A 87 11.47 1.29 -13.76
N VAL A 88 11.68 0.07 -13.27
CA VAL A 88 10.96 -0.47 -12.10
C VAL A 88 11.28 0.37 -10.87
N PHE A 89 12.56 0.69 -10.67
CA PHE A 89 13.00 1.49 -9.54
C PHE A 89 12.40 2.91 -9.56
N VAL A 90 12.42 3.59 -10.70
CA VAL A 90 11.81 4.93 -10.84
C VAL A 90 10.30 4.87 -10.59
N MET A 91 9.61 3.88 -11.14
CA MET A 91 8.16 3.72 -10.95
C MET A 91 7.81 3.40 -9.50
N LEU A 92 8.58 2.55 -8.83
CA LEU A 92 8.41 2.28 -7.40
C LEU A 92 8.65 3.53 -6.55
N ASN A 93 9.66 4.35 -6.87
CA ASN A 93 9.91 5.61 -6.16
C ASN A 93 8.81 6.64 -6.42
N LEU A 94 8.24 6.71 -7.62
CA LEU A 94 7.08 7.56 -7.92
C LEU A 94 5.84 7.13 -7.13
N VAL A 95 5.53 5.83 -7.10
CA VAL A 95 4.40 5.30 -6.31
C VAL A 95 4.64 5.52 -4.82
N ALA A 96 5.87 5.33 -4.33
CA ALA A 96 6.23 5.59 -2.93
C ALA A 96 6.11 7.08 -2.59
N LEU A 97 6.55 7.98 -3.47
CA LEU A 97 6.39 9.42 -3.31
C LEU A 97 4.92 9.81 -3.29
N LEU A 98 4.09 9.25 -4.18
CA LEU A 98 2.66 9.51 -4.21
C LEU A 98 1.97 9.01 -2.92
N GLY A 99 2.35 7.82 -2.45
CA GLY A 99 1.88 7.27 -1.17
C GLY A 99 2.32 8.13 0.03
N LEU A 100 3.55 8.64 0.01
CA LEU A 100 4.05 9.59 1.01
C LEU A 100 3.25 10.91 0.96
N VAL A 101 2.98 11.42 -0.24
CA VAL A 101 2.14 12.63 -0.43
C VAL A 101 0.74 12.43 0.15
N PHE A 102 0.12 11.27 -0.09
CA PHE A 102 -1.18 10.91 0.48
C PHE A 102 -1.16 10.71 2.00
N THR A 103 0.01 10.57 2.61
CA THR A 103 0.15 10.45 4.08
C THR A 103 0.20 11.81 4.78
N PHE A 104 0.33 12.93 4.05
CA PHE A 104 0.28 14.25 4.68
C PHE A 104 -1.16 14.66 5.02
N GLU A 105 -1.28 15.48 6.08
CA GLU A 105 -2.54 15.96 6.69
C GLU A 105 -3.65 16.48 5.76
N PRO A 106 -3.44 17.06 4.57
CA PRO A 106 -4.56 17.43 3.71
C PRO A 106 -5.46 16.24 3.30
N PHE A 107 -5.00 14.99 3.46
CA PHE A 107 -5.77 13.78 3.15
C PHE A 107 -6.05 12.87 4.35
N LEU A 108 -5.32 13.03 5.47
CA LEU A 108 -5.56 12.37 6.76
C LEU A 108 -6.13 13.36 7.77
N VAL A 109 -7.17 14.10 7.37
CA VAL A 109 -7.88 14.98 8.32
C VAL A 109 -8.49 14.11 9.41
N LEU A 110 -7.95 14.23 10.62
CA LEU A 110 -8.53 13.65 11.82
C LEU A 110 -9.90 14.32 12.04
N PRO A 111 -11.01 13.57 12.18
CA PRO A 111 -12.28 14.18 12.54
C PRO A 111 -12.10 14.89 13.88
N THR A 112 -12.25 16.21 13.89
CA THR A 112 -12.32 16.97 15.14
C THR A 112 -13.49 16.44 15.94
N ALA A 113 -13.22 16.03 17.18
CA ALA A 113 -14.19 15.56 18.17
C ALA A 113 -15.10 16.71 18.65
N GLN A 114 -15.81 17.35 17.72
CA GLN A 114 -16.70 18.49 17.97
C GLN A 114 -18.12 18.27 17.44
N ASP A 115 -18.47 17.08 16.94
CA ASP A 115 -19.82 16.77 16.45
C ASP A 115 -20.43 15.53 17.11
N GLN A 116 -20.19 15.36 18.42
CA GLN A 116 -20.95 14.44 19.28
C GLN A 116 -21.79 15.18 20.34
N SER A 117 -22.00 16.48 20.15
CA SER A 117 -22.90 17.28 20.97
C SER A 117 -23.84 18.11 20.10
N HIS A 118 -24.78 17.44 19.41
CA HIS A 118 -26.12 17.97 19.18
C HIS A 118 -27.10 16.86 18.80
#